data_AF-A0A832UGC3-F1
#
_entry.id   AF-A0A832UGC3-F1
#
_cell.length_a   1.000
_cell.length_b   1.000
_cell.length_c   1.000
_cell.angle_alpha   90.00
_cell.angle_beta   90.00
_cell.angle_gamma   90.00
#
_symmetry.space_group_name_H-M   'P 1'
#
loop_
_entity.id
_entity.type
_entity.pdbx_description
1 polymer ?
#
loop_
_entity_poly.entity_id
_entity_poly.type
_entity_poly.pdbx_seq_one_letter_code
_entity_poly.pdbx_strand_id
1 'polypeptide(L)'
;MSKKIFTLLDTTETFDYADYVDFCEANEITPEPENSDDYWNWVSEERQRIVEDFLINLQYAKINDEPVMITGSLGLWNGRKEIYPMVVEGSDYEKRDNGEWKYKNPAIKKAVEKCMNGMDDVKVEYANGEIVVHGYHHDGTNIFTINKLSKKGIKTVFNAEIKGKTIDPKPYMFGKFTEEDLW
;
A
#
# COMPACT_ATOMS: atom_id res chain seq x y z
N MET A 1 -1.09 24.83 -11.28
CA MET A 1 -2.04 23.73 -10.97
C MET A 1 -1.77 23.30 -9.54
N SER A 2 -2.79 23.24 -8.69
CA SER A 2 -2.65 22.75 -7.31
C SER A 2 -2.22 21.27 -7.34
N LYS A 3 -1.21 20.90 -6.55
CA LYS A 3 -0.85 19.49 -6.34
C LYS A 3 -1.97 18.87 -5.52
N LYS A 4 -2.74 17.95 -6.10
CA LYS A 4 -3.68 17.13 -5.34
C LYS A 4 -2.89 16.11 -4.52
N ILE A 5 -3.10 16.15 -3.22
CA ILE A 5 -2.58 15.20 -2.24
C ILE A 5 -3.76 14.78 -1.39
N PHE A 6 -3.97 13.49 -1.22
CA PHE A 6 -4.92 12.97 -0.24
C PHE A 6 -4.38 11.69 0.39
N THR A 7 -4.69 11.52 1.66
CA THR A 7 -4.33 10.34 2.46
C THR A 7 -5.26 9.19 2.10
N LEU A 8 -4.67 8.02 1.86
CA LEU A 8 -5.37 6.76 1.59
C LEU A 8 -5.43 5.88 2.85
N LEU A 9 -4.38 5.92 3.66
CA LEU A 9 -4.23 5.22 4.93
C LEU A 9 -3.29 6.01 5.83
N ASP A 10 -3.59 6.12 7.12
CA ASP A 10 -2.66 6.65 8.11
C ASP A 10 -2.83 5.91 9.45
N THR A 11 -1.88 5.04 9.79
CA THR A 11 -1.90 4.34 11.09
C THR A 11 -1.20 5.15 12.19
N THR A 12 -0.61 6.30 11.86
CA THR A 12 0.01 7.20 12.85
C THR A 12 -1.03 8.03 13.59
N GLU A 13 -2.26 8.08 13.09
CA GLU A 13 -3.37 8.69 13.80
C GLU A 13 -3.59 7.97 15.14
N THR A 14 -3.77 8.79 16.18
CA THR A 14 -4.05 8.32 17.53
C THR A 14 -5.52 8.01 17.65
N PHE A 15 -5.84 6.86 18.23
CA PHE A 15 -7.19 6.56 18.67
C PHE A 15 -7.43 7.25 20.00
N ASP A 16 -8.62 7.83 20.17
CA ASP A 16 -8.97 8.48 21.41
C ASP A 16 -9.49 7.42 22.40
N TYR A 17 -9.15 7.56 23.68
CA TYR A 17 -9.67 6.67 24.72
C TYR A 17 -11.20 6.64 24.78
N ALA A 18 -11.87 7.72 24.35
CA ALA A 18 -13.32 7.77 24.23
C ALA A 18 -13.87 6.73 23.24
N ASP A 19 -13.20 6.50 22.11
CA ASP A 19 -13.62 5.51 21.11
C ASP A 19 -13.53 4.08 21.69
N TYR A 20 -12.52 3.81 22.53
CA TYR A 20 -12.40 2.56 23.25
C TYR A 20 -13.52 2.37 24.28
N VAL A 21 -13.89 3.42 25.01
CA VAL A 21 -15.02 3.38 25.95
C VAL A 21 -16.32 3.06 25.21
N ASP A 22 -16.59 3.73 24.08
CA ASP A 22 -17.77 3.47 23.25
C ASP A 22 -17.78 2.02 22.73
N PHE A 23 -16.63 1.48 22.30
CA PHE A 23 -16.48 0.08 21.94
C PHE A 23 -16.79 -0.85 23.12
N CYS A 24 -16.27 -0.58 24.30
CA CYS A 24 -16.51 -1.37 25.51
C CYS A 24 -18.00 -1.38 25.87
N GLU A 25 -18.67 -0.23 25.87
CA GLU A 25 -20.10 -0.11 26.14
C GLU A 25 -20.95 -0.91 25.14
N ALA A 26 -20.63 -0.81 23.84
CA ALA A 26 -21.33 -1.53 22.78
C ALA A 26 -21.19 -3.06 22.88
N ASN A 27 -20.15 -3.55 23.57
CA ASN A 27 -19.84 -4.97 23.74
C ASN A 27 -20.05 -5.46 25.19
N GLU A 28 -20.66 -4.65 26.06
CA GLU A 28 -20.90 -4.98 27.48
C GLU A 28 -19.62 -5.29 28.28
N ILE A 29 -18.51 -4.63 27.93
CA ILE A 29 -17.20 -4.75 28.59
C ILE A 29 -16.99 -3.53 29.51
N THR A 30 -16.33 -3.73 30.66
CA THR A 30 -15.90 -2.61 31.50
C THR A 30 -14.58 -2.06 30.95
N PRO A 31 -14.48 -0.76 30.62
CA PRO A 31 -13.25 -0.20 30.07
C PRO A 31 -12.14 -0.14 31.13
N GLU A 32 -10.96 -0.63 30.77
CA GLU A 32 -9.74 -0.46 31.57
C GLU A 32 -9.09 0.91 31.29
N PRO A 33 -8.23 1.44 32.17
CA PRO A 33 -7.58 2.75 31.97
C PRO A 33 -6.77 2.85 30.66
N GLU A 34 -6.56 4.08 30.16
CA GLU A 34 -5.84 4.36 28.89
C GLU A 34 -4.38 3.84 28.86
N ASN A 35 -3.76 3.65 30.03
CA ASN A 35 -2.41 3.08 30.10
C ASN A 35 -2.41 1.55 30.28
N SER A 36 -3.56 0.89 30.13
CA SER A 36 -3.70 -0.56 30.25
C SER A 36 -3.30 -1.28 28.96
N ASP A 37 -2.85 -2.53 29.09
CA ASP A 37 -2.58 -3.40 27.94
C ASP A 37 -3.85 -3.64 27.11
N ASP A 38 -5.04 -3.68 27.74
CA ASP A 38 -6.31 -3.91 27.05
C ASP A 38 -6.66 -2.78 26.08
N TYR A 39 -6.44 -1.52 26.49
CA TYR A 39 -6.58 -0.37 25.59
C TYR A 39 -5.60 -0.46 24.41
N TRP A 40 -4.31 -0.70 24.67
CA TRP A 40 -3.29 -0.73 23.61
C TRP A 40 -3.44 -1.95 22.67
N ASN A 41 -3.97 -3.06 23.16
CA ASN A 41 -4.35 -4.20 22.34
C ASN A 41 -5.52 -3.83 21.40
N TRP A 42 -6.56 -3.17 21.92
CA TRP A 42 -7.67 -2.67 21.11
C TRP A 42 -7.17 -1.69 20.03
N VAL A 43 -6.33 -0.72 20.39
CA VAL A 43 -5.72 0.22 19.42
C VAL A 43 -4.98 -0.54 18.31
N SER A 44 -4.20 -1.57 18.68
CA SER A 44 -3.47 -2.38 17.71
C SER A 44 -4.40 -3.15 16.77
N GLU A 45 -5.50 -3.70 17.29
CA GLU A 45 -6.52 -4.38 16.49
C GLU A 45 -7.25 -3.43 15.54
N GLU A 46 -7.65 -2.23 15.99
CA GLU A 46 -8.30 -1.24 15.13
C GLU A 46 -7.38 -0.79 14.00
N ARG A 47 -6.10 -0.54 14.29
CA ARG A 47 -5.09 -0.26 13.26
C ARG A 47 -5.01 -1.37 12.24
N GLN A 48 -4.98 -2.62 12.70
CA GLN A 48 -4.96 -3.78 11.80
C GLN A 48 -6.22 -3.85 10.93
N ARG A 49 -7.41 -3.60 11.49
CA ARG A 49 -8.67 -3.59 10.73
C ARG A 49 -8.68 -2.52 9.64
N ILE A 50 -8.22 -1.31 9.94
CA ILE A 50 -8.13 -0.23 8.94
C ILE A 50 -7.16 -0.62 7.80
N VAL A 51 -6.01 -1.21 8.14
CA VAL A 51 -5.06 -1.71 7.13
C VAL A 51 -5.69 -2.81 6.27
N GLU A 52 -6.35 -3.79 6.88
CA GLU A 52 -7.01 -4.88 6.18
C GLU A 52 -8.09 -4.37 5.23
N ASP A 53 -8.96 -3.46 5.70
CA ASP A 53 -10.03 -2.89 4.89
C ASP A 53 -9.47 -2.07 3.72
N PHE A 54 -8.42 -1.28 3.95
CA PHE A 54 -7.70 -0.59 2.89
C PHE A 54 -7.13 -1.55 1.84
N LEU A 55 -6.43 -2.61 2.25
CA LEU A 55 -5.85 -3.60 1.35
C LEU A 55 -6.90 -4.41 0.59
N ILE A 56 -8.04 -4.70 1.22
CA ILE A 56 -9.20 -5.31 0.56
C ILE A 56 -9.73 -4.35 -0.50
N ASN A 57 -9.88 -3.05 -0.18
CA ASN A 57 -10.41 -2.07 -1.13
C ASN A 57 -9.50 -1.85 -2.34
N LEU A 58 -8.18 -1.94 -2.18
CA LEU A 58 -7.22 -1.89 -3.30
C LEU A 58 -7.46 -2.98 -4.36
N GLN A 59 -8.14 -4.08 -4.02
CA GLN A 59 -8.44 -5.13 -4.99
C GLN A 59 -9.45 -4.69 -6.07
N TYR A 60 -10.21 -3.63 -5.79
CA TYR A 60 -11.23 -3.08 -6.66
C TYR A 60 -10.73 -1.89 -7.51
N ALA A 61 -9.48 -1.45 -7.32
CA ALA A 61 -8.87 -0.41 -8.15
C ALA A 61 -8.91 -0.78 -9.64
N LYS A 62 -9.15 0.18 -10.54
CA LYS A 62 -9.27 -0.09 -11.99
C LYS A 62 -7.99 -0.63 -12.63
N ILE A 63 -6.84 -0.36 -12.03
CA ILE A 63 -5.51 -0.83 -12.44
C ILE A 63 -5.15 -2.20 -11.87
N ASN A 64 -6.05 -2.89 -11.19
CA ASN A 64 -5.76 -4.14 -10.47
C ASN A 64 -5.09 -5.22 -11.35
N ASP A 65 -5.33 -5.21 -12.67
CA ASP A 65 -4.74 -6.15 -13.61
C ASP A 65 -3.45 -5.66 -14.34
N GLU A 66 -2.93 -4.48 -14.01
CA GLU A 66 -1.69 -3.94 -14.60
C GLU A 66 -0.50 -4.03 -13.63
N PRO A 67 0.71 -4.41 -14.10
CA PRO A 67 1.90 -4.34 -13.27
C PRO A 67 2.27 -2.91 -12.89
N VAL A 68 2.87 -2.77 -11.71
CA VAL A 68 3.31 -1.48 -11.15
C VAL A 68 4.81 -1.50 -10.84
N MET A 69 5.38 -0.33 -10.60
CA MET A 69 6.80 -0.17 -10.26
C MET A 69 6.94 0.47 -8.88
N ILE A 70 7.72 -0.17 -8.00
CA ILE A 70 8.17 0.39 -6.73
C ILE A 70 9.55 1.04 -6.92
N THR A 71 9.69 2.23 -6.38
CA THR A 71 10.96 2.94 -6.18
C THR A 71 11.01 3.52 -4.78
N GLY A 72 12.13 4.11 -4.39
CA GLY A 72 12.23 4.86 -3.15
C GLY A 72 13.48 4.50 -2.36
N SER A 73 13.43 4.74 -1.06
CA SER A 73 14.60 4.66 -0.21
C SER A 73 14.29 4.13 1.17
N LEU A 74 15.29 3.44 1.72
CA LEU A 74 15.31 2.98 3.10
C LEU A 74 15.97 4.04 3.97
N GLY A 75 15.28 4.49 5.01
CA GLY A 75 15.82 5.42 6.00
C GLY A 75 16.39 4.63 7.17
N LEU A 76 17.69 4.41 7.19
CA LEU A 76 18.36 3.63 8.24
C LEU A 76 19.17 4.55 9.17
N TRP A 77 19.57 4.03 10.32
CA TRP A 77 20.46 4.74 11.26
C TRP A 77 21.77 5.22 10.63
N ASN A 78 22.25 4.54 9.58
CA ASN A 78 23.47 4.88 8.83
C ASN A 78 23.21 5.71 7.57
N GLY A 79 22.03 6.31 7.46
CA GLY A 79 21.63 7.19 6.37
C GLY A 79 20.62 6.55 5.42
N ARG A 80 20.37 7.26 4.31
CA ARG A 80 19.36 6.91 3.32
C ARG A 80 19.97 6.07 2.19
N LYS A 81 19.33 4.95 1.85
CA LYS A 81 19.75 4.07 0.75
C LYS A 81 18.62 3.89 -0.25
N GLU A 82 18.87 4.24 -1.51
CA GLU A 82 17.90 4.00 -2.59
C GLU A 82 17.77 2.49 -2.85
N ILE A 83 16.54 2.03 -3.05
CA ILE A 83 16.29 0.67 -3.51
C ILE A 83 16.50 0.61 -5.03
N TYR A 84 16.86 -0.57 -5.53
CA TYR A 84 16.75 -0.81 -6.96
C TYR A 84 15.26 -0.87 -7.34
N PRO A 85 14.81 -0.18 -8.41
CA PRO A 85 13.41 -0.21 -8.80
C PRO A 85 12.91 -1.64 -9.04
N MET A 86 11.67 -1.93 -8.65
CA MET A 86 11.11 -3.27 -8.70
C MET A 86 9.75 -3.27 -9.41
N VAL A 87 9.61 -4.12 -10.42
CA VAL A 87 8.30 -4.40 -11.03
C VAL A 87 7.55 -5.38 -10.13
N VAL A 88 6.28 -5.08 -9.87
CA VAL A 88 5.36 -5.94 -9.14
C VAL A 88 4.22 -6.31 -10.06
N GLU A 89 3.97 -7.61 -10.17
CA GLU A 89 2.88 -8.20 -10.95
C GLU A 89 1.82 -8.77 -10.00
N GLY A 90 0.57 -8.83 -10.49
CA GLY A 90 -0.50 -9.53 -9.79
C GLY A 90 -0.19 -11.03 -9.64
N SER A 91 -0.90 -11.70 -8.75
CA SER A 91 -0.88 -13.16 -8.66
C SER A 91 -2.26 -13.71 -8.33
N ASP A 92 -2.41 -15.01 -8.58
CA ASP A 92 -3.59 -15.80 -8.30
C ASP A 92 -4.80 -15.33 -9.12
N TYR A 93 -5.22 -16.12 -10.09
CA TYR A 93 -6.35 -15.74 -10.94
C TYR A 93 -7.66 -16.27 -10.37
N GLU A 94 -8.70 -15.45 -10.46
CA GLU A 94 -10.08 -15.88 -10.25
C GLU A 94 -10.97 -15.44 -11.41
N LYS A 95 -12.01 -16.24 -11.66
CA LYS A 95 -12.97 -16.01 -12.73
C LYS A 95 -14.18 -15.27 -12.17
N ARG A 96 -14.54 -14.15 -12.79
CA ARG A 96 -15.74 -13.37 -12.47
C ARG A 96 -17.00 -14.07 -13.00
N ASP A 97 -18.15 -13.65 -12.49
CA ASP A 97 -19.46 -14.15 -12.94
C ASP A 97 -19.72 -13.91 -14.44
N ASN A 98 -19.15 -12.84 -15.01
CA ASN A 98 -19.21 -12.53 -16.44
C ASN A 98 -18.23 -13.35 -17.30
N GLY A 99 -17.42 -14.21 -16.68
CA GLY A 99 -16.45 -15.07 -17.34
C GLY A 99 -15.06 -14.47 -17.55
N GLU A 100 -14.84 -13.21 -17.20
CA GLU A 100 -13.52 -12.56 -17.25
C GLU A 100 -12.60 -13.06 -16.13
N TRP A 101 -11.30 -13.12 -16.42
CA TRP A 101 -10.28 -13.39 -15.41
C TRP A 101 -9.79 -12.09 -14.78
N LYS A 102 -9.58 -12.10 -13.47
CA LYS A 102 -8.89 -11.02 -12.74
C LYS A 102 -7.88 -11.60 -11.77
N TYR A 103 -6.92 -10.80 -11.34
CA TYR A 103 -6.11 -11.18 -10.19
C TYR A 103 -6.93 -11.09 -8.90
N LYS A 104 -6.87 -12.16 -8.10
CA LYS A 104 -7.28 -12.18 -6.71
C LYS A 104 -6.34 -11.35 -5.86
N ASN A 105 -5.04 -11.34 -6.18
CA ASN A 105 -4.06 -10.47 -5.53
C ASN A 105 -3.41 -9.52 -6.55
N PRO A 106 -3.99 -8.32 -6.77
CA PRO A 106 -3.54 -7.42 -7.81
C PRO A 106 -2.20 -6.75 -7.50
N ALA A 107 -1.53 -6.29 -8.54
CA ALA A 107 -0.18 -5.74 -8.45
C ALA A 107 -0.09 -4.55 -7.48
N ILE A 108 -1.10 -3.67 -7.47
CA ILE A 108 -1.14 -2.50 -6.59
C ILE A 108 -1.22 -2.88 -5.12
N LYS A 109 -2.10 -3.83 -4.77
CA LYS A 109 -2.22 -4.37 -3.41
C LYS A 109 -0.89 -4.98 -2.97
N LYS A 110 -0.32 -5.87 -3.79
CA LYS A 110 0.98 -6.51 -3.51
C LYS A 110 2.10 -5.51 -3.35
N ALA A 111 2.10 -4.43 -4.14
CA ALA A 111 3.13 -3.41 -4.06
C ALA A 111 3.05 -2.63 -2.75
N VAL A 112 1.83 -2.27 -2.33
CA VAL A 112 1.58 -1.61 -1.05
C VAL A 112 1.96 -2.54 0.11
N GLU A 113 1.48 -3.79 0.14
CA GLU A 113 1.84 -4.80 1.14
C GLU A 113 3.36 -4.96 1.28
N LYS A 114 4.09 -5.02 0.15
CA LYS A 114 5.56 -5.09 0.15
C LYS A 114 6.21 -3.87 0.79
N CYS A 115 5.69 -2.68 0.56
CA CYS A 115 6.21 -1.43 1.12
C CYS A 115 5.94 -1.30 2.63
N MET A 116 4.84 -1.90 3.09
CA MET A 116 4.41 -1.88 4.50
C MET A 116 5.08 -2.95 5.36
N ASN A 117 5.62 -3.99 4.75
CA ASN A 117 6.12 -5.16 5.45
C ASN A 117 7.26 -4.83 6.42
N GLY A 118 7.04 -5.10 7.72
CA GLY A 118 8.02 -4.91 8.78
C GLY A 118 8.16 -3.46 9.26
N MET A 119 7.15 -2.61 9.01
CA MET A 119 7.06 -1.26 9.57
C MET A 119 6.20 -1.27 10.84
N ASP A 120 6.49 -0.36 11.76
CA ASP A 120 5.74 -0.18 13.01
C ASP A 120 4.44 0.60 12.73
N ASP A 121 4.55 1.67 11.94
CA ASP A 121 3.43 2.46 11.45
C ASP A 121 3.58 2.75 9.95
N VAL A 122 2.46 3.03 9.28
CA VAL A 122 2.41 3.31 7.85
C VAL A 122 1.49 4.49 7.57
N LYS A 123 1.94 5.35 6.65
CA LYS A 123 1.08 6.31 5.96
C LYS A 123 1.15 6.10 4.45
N VAL A 124 0.00 6.04 3.80
CA VAL A 124 -0.13 5.92 2.34
C VAL A 124 -0.85 7.14 1.80
N GLU A 125 -0.24 7.81 0.82
CA GLU A 125 -0.79 9.01 0.20
C GLU A 125 -0.86 8.84 -1.32
N TYR A 126 -1.87 9.42 -1.95
CA TYR A 126 -1.82 9.72 -3.38
C TYR A 126 -1.30 11.14 -3.57
N ALA A 127 -0.20 11.29 -4.28
CA ALA A 127 0.41 12.59 -4.55
C ALA A 127 0.97 12.65 -5.97
N ASN A 128 0.55 13.65 -6.75
CA ASN A 128 1.11 13.96 -8.08
C ASN A 128 1.07 12.80 -9.10
N GLY A 129 0.08 11.92 -9.00
CA GLY A 129 -0.07 10.74 -9.86
C GLY A 129 0.76 9.54 -9.42
N GLU A 130 1.15 9.50 -8.15
CA GLU A 130 1.97 8.46 -7.54
C GLU A 130 1.31 8.05 -6.22
N ILE A 131 1.49 6.79 -5.82
CA ILE A 131 1.17 6.39 -4.45
C ILE A 131 2.48 6.40 -3.67
N VAL A 132 2.51 7.16 -2.58
CA VAL A 132 3.67 7.27 -1.70
C VAL A 132 3.36 6.51 -0.41
N VAL A 133 4.24 5.59 -0.06
CA VAL A 133 4.16 4.80 1.18
C VAL A 133 5.29 5.23 2.10
N HIS A 134 4.92 5.80 3.23
CA HIS A 134 5.81 6.12 4.34
C HIS A 134 5.73 4.97 5.34
N GLY A 135 6.82 4.24 5.50
CA GLY A 135 6.96 3.21 6.53
C GLY A 135 7.82 3.76 7.66
N TYR A 136 7.26 3.84 8.86
CA TYR A 136 7.95 4.27 10.06
C TYR A 136 8.42 3.05 10.84
N HIS A 137 9.67 3.08 11.27
CA HIS A 137 10.23 2.10 12.18
C HIS A 137 11.11 2.81 13.21
N HIS A 138 11.40 2.15 14.33
CA HIS A 138 12.24 2.71 15.40
C HIS A 138 13.54 3.39 14.91
N ASP A 139 14.16 2.84 13.86
CA ASP A 139 15.43 3.31 13.29
C ASP A 139 15.33 4.38 12.18
N GLY A 140 14.13 4.80 11.76
CA GLY A 140 13.97 5.76 10.67
C GLY A 140 12.68 5.63 9.85
N THR A 141 12.70 6.23 8.67
CA THR A 141 11.52 6.30 7.78
C THR A 141 11.89 5.87 6.36
N ASN A 142 11.28 4.78 5.94
CA ASN A 142 11.29 4.31 4.56
C ASN A 142 10.26 5.09 3.76
N ILE A 143 10.64 5.52 2.56
CA ILE A 143 9.75 6.26 1.66
C ILE A 143 9.78 5.53 0.33
N PHE A 144 8.65 4.95 -0.04
CA PHE A 144 8.47 4.26 -1.30
C PHE A 144 7.50 5.01 -2.19
N THR A 145 7.73 4.94 -3.48
CA THR A 145 6.84 5.50 -4.51
C THR A 145 6.44 4.38 -5.45
N ILE A 146 5.15 4.14 -5.53
CA ILE A 146 4.52 3.20 -6.46
C ILE A 146 4.03 4.00 -7.66
N ASN A 147 4.41 3.54 -8.84
CA ASN A 147 4.07 4.15 -10.12
C ASN A 147 3.34 3.15 -11.01
N LYS A 148 2.38 3.65 -11.80
CA LYS A 148 1.85 2.92 -12.95
C LYS A 148 3.00 2.67 -13.94
N LEU A 149 2.95 1.57 -14.67
CA LEU A 149 3.81 1.43 -15.84
C LEU A 149 3.25 2.23 -17.02
N SER A 150 4.14 2.83 -17.80
CA SER A 150 3.76 3.39 -19.10
C SER A 150 3.33 2.28 -20.06
N LYS A 151 2.59 2.61 -21.12
CA LYS A 151 2.26 1.63 -22.19
C LYS A 151 3.49 0.92 -22.75
N LYS A 152 4.62 1.63 -22.85
CA LYS A 152 5.91 1.05 -23.25
C LYS A 152 6.48 0.14 -22.17
N GLY A 153 6.38 0.54 -20.90
CA GLY A 153 6.76 -0.27 -19.74
C GLY A 153 6.02 -1.60 -19.68
N ILE A 154 4.69 -1.58 -19.79
CA ILE A 154 3.85 -2.80 -19.82
C ILE A 154 4.32 -3.74 -20.93
N LYS A 155 4.53 -3.21 -22.14
CA LYS A 155 5.04 -4.01 -23.27
C LYS A 155 6.43 -4.58 -23.00
N THR A 156 7.30 -3.86 -22.29
CA THR A 156 8.62 -4.37 -21.89
C THR A 156 8.50 -5.53 -20.90
N VAL A 157 7.66 -5.40 -19.87
CA VAL A 157 7.41 -6.46 -18.87
C VAL A 157 6.90 -7.72 -19.55
N PHE A 158 5.82 -7.61 -20.34
CA PHE A 158 5.23 -8.74 -21.05
C PHE A 158 6.23 -9.47 -21.98
N ASN A 159 7.06 -8.71 -22.70
CA ASN A 159 8.09 -9.30 -23.55
C ASN A 159 9.22 -9.99 -22.76
N ALA A 160 9.52 -9.52 -21.56
CA ALA A 160 10.52 -10.12 -20.69
C ALA A 160 10.00 -11.43 -20.11
N GLU A 161 8.73 -11.46 -19.66
CA GLU A 161 8.04 -12.64 -19.15
C GLU A 161 8.03 -13.77 -20.19
N ILE A 162 7.56 -13.49 -21.42
CA ILE A 162 7.57 -14.46 -22.55
C ILE A 162 8.97 -15.04 -22.80
N LYS A 163 10.02 -14.23 -22.60
CA LYS A 163 11.41 -14.61 -22.87
C LYS A 163 12.12 -15.20 -21.66
N GLY A 164 11.47 -15.31 -20.50
CA GLY A 164 12.09 -15.73 -19.24
C GLY A 164 13.26 -14.83 -18.82
N LYS A 165 13.20 -13.53 -19.12
CA LYS A 165 14.27 -12.57 -18.84
C LYS A 165 13.95 -11.74 -17.61
N THR A 166 14.99 -11.40 -16.85
CA THR A 166 14.90 -10.38 -15.81
C THR A 166 14.61 -9.01 -16.43
N ILE A 167 13.79 -8.23 -15.74
CA ILE A 167 13.45 -6.86 -16.14
C ILE A 167 14.48 -5.92 -15.50
N ASP A 168 15.07 -5.07 -16.32
CA ASP A 168 15.93 -3.96 -15.88
C ASP A 168 15.14 -2.66 -16.07
N PRO A 169 14.59 -2.06 -15.00
CA PRO A 169 13.76 -0.87 -15.07
C PRO A 169 14.43 0.31 -15.77
N LYS A 170 13.70 0.94 -16.69
CA LYS A 170 14.17 2.11 -17.44
C LYS A 170 13.27 3.32 -17.23
N PRO A 171 13.80 4.55 -17.31
CA PRO A 171 13.01 5.78 -17.13
C PRO A 171 11.74 5.86 -17.99
N TYR A 172 11.73 5.28 -19.20
CA TYR A 172 10.54 5.30 -20.06
C TYR A 172 9.42 4.36 -19.57
N MET A 173 9.70 3.46 -18.63
CA MET A 173 8.74 2.51 -18.09
C MET A 173 7.83 3.15 -17.04
N PHE A 174 8.21 4.29 -16.48
CA PHE A 174 7.46 4.99 -15.45
C PHE A 174 6.30 5.75 -16.08
N GLY A 175 5.10 5.49 -15.58
CA GLY A 175 3.88 6.22 -15.85
C GLY A 175 3.35 6.86 -14.57
N LYS A 176 2.18 7.48 -14.66
CA LYS A 176 1.48 8.10 -13.54
C LYS A 176 0.08 7.54 -13.43
N PHE A 177 -0.40 7.40 -12.21
CA PHE A 177 -1.79 7.16 -11.89
C PHE A 177 -2.62 8.43 -12.15
N THR A 178 -3.81 8.23 -12.68
CA THR A 178 -4.94 9.15 -12.63
C THR A 178 -5.79 8.85 -11.40
N GLU A 179 -6.70 9.74 -11.03
CA GLU A 179 -7.65 9.45 -9.93
C GLU A 179 -8.57 8.28 -10.29
N GLU A 180 -9.00 8.19 -11.54
CA GLU A 180 -9.84 7.11 -12.05
C GLU A 180 -9.14 5.74 -12.04
N ASP A 181 -7.82 5.70 -11.93
CA ASP A 181 -7.09 4.43 -11.80
C ASP A 181 -7.32 3.80 -10.42
N LEU A 182 -7.64 4.59 -9.39
CA LEU A 182 -7.81 4.12 -8.00
C LEU A 182 -9.27 3.88 -7.59
N TRP A 183 -10.22 4.51 -8.27
CA TRP A 183 -11.67 4.45 -8.02
C TRP A 183 -12.42 4.06 -9.29
#